data_AF-A0A7D9IUW7-F1
#
_entry.id   AF-A0A7D9IUW7-F1
#
_cell.length_a   1.000
_cell.length_b   1.000
_cell.length_c   1.000
_cell.angle_alpha   90.00
_cell.angle_beta   90.00
_cell.angle_gamma   90.00
#
_symmetry.space_group_name_H-M   'P 1'
#
loop_
_entity.id
_entity.type
_entity.pdbx_description
1 polymer ?
#
loop_
_entity_poly.entity_id
_entity_poly.type
_entity_poly.pdbx_seq_one_letter_code
_entity_poly.pdbx_strand_id
1 'polypeptide(L)'
;MDHGQWLNIGGNHWVTVTNTGCEENRIKAYNTLYRSMSNTDKIKLAALLNTSLESMVIEWPSLQIQEGDSDCGLFAMAIALALCNGQDPCQQAYDQSAMRVHLATCFHCEEIAVFPLSKVKCKRSKSVEVTEELFCHCRMPYKEGDFMIECSNCLQWFHRSCDKVPRTVGEQTNFHCMNCK
;
A
#
# COMPACT_ATOMS: atom_id res chain seq x y z
N MET A 1 -15.36 -0.71 0.32
CA MET A 1 -15.26 -2.18 0.49
C MET A 1 -14.00 -2.43 1.30
N ASP A 2 -14.16 -2.88 2.53
CA ASP A 2 -13.03 -3.21 3.40
C ASP A 2 -12.36 -4.48 2.89
N HIS A 3 -11.03 -4.44 2.71
CA HIS A 3 -10.26 -5.58 2.24
C HIS A 3 -8.90 -5.63 2.93
N GLY A 4 -8.51 -6.83 3.38
CA GLY A 4 -7.11 -7.14 3.72
C GLY A 4 -6.46 -7.84 2.55
N GLN A 5 -5.34 -7.34 2.04
CA GLN A 5 -4.62 -7.96 0.92
C GLN A 5 -3.14 -8.13 1.20
N TRP A 6 -2.59 -9.28 0.79
CA TRP A 6 -1.16 -9.52 0.84
C TRP A 6 -0.54 -8.91 -0.40
N LEU A 7 0.13 -7.77 -0.26
CA LEU A 7 0.76 -7.10 -1.39
C LEU A 7 2.26 -7.35 -1.42
N ASN A 8 2.71 -8.05 -2.46
CA ASN A 8 4.11 -8.00 -2.85
C ASN A 8 4.44 -6.60 -3.39
N ILE A 9 5.16 -5.81 -2.59
CA ILE A 9 5.74 -4.55 -3.05
C ILE A 9 7.11 -4.87 -3.64
N GLY A 10 7.13 -5.00 -4.98
CA GLY A 10 8.23 -5.25 -5.92
C GLY A 10 9.69 -5.37 -5.42
N GLY A 11 10.48 -6.20 -6.10
CA GLY A 11 11.92 -6.33 -5.87
C GLY A 11 12.30 -7.34 -4.76
N ASN A 12 11.53 -8.44 -4.67
CA ASN A 12 11.68 -9.50 -3.65
C ASN A 12 11.49 -9.01 -2.20
N HIS A 13 10.75 -7.91 -2.00
CA HIS A 13 10.35 -7.41 -0.69
C HIS A 13 8.86 -7.66 -0.48
N TRP A 14 8.49 -8.13 0.71
CA TRP A 14 7.10 -8.41 1.07
C TRP A 14 6.65 -7.47 2.17
N VAL A 15 5.47 -6.88 1.99
CA VAL A 15 4.81 -6.09 3.02
C VAL A 15 3.37 -6.57 3.17
N THR A 16 2.74 -6.22 4.29
CA THR A 16 1.28 -6.39 4.43
C THR A 16 0.62 -5.04 4.28
N VAL A 17 -0.41 -4.96 3.45
CA VAL A 17 -1.21 -3.72 3.30
C VAL A 17 -2.67 -4.00 3.62
N THR A 18 -3.34 -3.05 4.23
CA THR A 18 -4.76 -3.18 4.56
C THR A 18 -5.42 -1.82 4.68
N ASN A 19 -6.66 -1.71 4.24
CA ASN A 19 -7.53 -0.58 4.56
C ASN A 19 -8.57 -0.95 5.63
N THR A 20 -8.45 -2.14 6.24
CA THR A 20 -9.38 -2.60 7.28
C THR A 20 -9.32 -1.65 8.48
N GLY A 21 -10.48 -1.12 8.88
CA GLY A 21 -10.58 -0.15 9.97
C GLY A 21 -9.95 1.21 9.67
N CYS A 22 -9.75 1.54 8.38
CA CYS A 22 -9.25 2.84 7.93
C CYS A 22 -10.36 3.67 7.29
N GLU A 23 -10.13 4.97 7.15
CA GLU A 23 -10.97 5.85 6.31
C GLU A 23 -10.87 5.46 4.82
N GLU A 24 -11.82 5.90 3.99
CA GLU A 24 -11.93 5.51 2.58
C GLU A 24 -10.65 5.73 1.76
N ASN A 25 -9.92 6.82 2.04
CA ASN A 25 -8.68 7.15 1.36
C ASN A 25 -7.42 6.73 2.11
N ARG A 26 -7.52 5.92 3.15
CA ARG A 26 -6.38 5.56 3.99
C ARG A 26 -6.03 4.07 3.88
N ILE A 27 -4.74 3.79 3.77
CA ILE A 27 -4.19 2.43 3.75
C ILE A 27 -3.00 2.34 4.71
N LYS A 28 -2.94 1.24 5.47
CA LYS A 28 -1.79 0.91 6.33
C LYS A 28 -0.85 -0.02 5.58
N ALA A 29 0.43 0.32 5.54
CA ALA A 29 1.50 -0.47 4.96
C ALA A 29 2.49 -0.89 6.05
N TYR A 30 2.45 -2.16 6.42
CA TYR A 30 3.32 -2.75 7.43
C TYR A 30 4.63 -3.21 6.78
N ASN A 31 5.72 -2.52 7.10
CA ASN A 31 7.02 -2.76 6.51
C ASN A 31 8.10 -2.89 7.58
N THR A 32 8.77 -4.02 7.54
CA THR A 32 9.84 -4.39 8.48
C THR A 32 11.22 -3.97 8.00
N LEU A 33 11.35 -3.45 6.77
CA LEU A 33 12.57 -2.86 6.23
C LEU A 33 12.43 -1.34 6.09
N TYR A 34 13.53 -0.61 6.27
CA TYR A 34 13.58 0.83 5.98
C TYR A 34 13.70 1.09 4.47
N ARG A 35 12.64 0.77 3.72
CA ARG A 35 12.56 1.06 2.27
C ARG A 35 11.40 2.00 1.99
N SER A 36 11.64 3.04 1.22
CA SER A 36 10.61 3.91 0.68
C SER A 36 9.84 3.20 -0.43
N MET A 37 8.58 3.61 -0.64
CA MET A 37 7.81 3.17 -1.80
C MET A 37 8.26 3.90 -3.07
N SER A 38 8.34 3.15 -4.17
CA SER A 38 8.49 3.74 -5.51
C SER A 38 7.15 4.32 -5.99
N ASN A 39 7.17 5.17 -7.03
CA ASN A 39 5.94 5.66 -7.64
C ASN A 39 5.05 4.52 -8.17
N THR A 40 5.69 3.47 -8.72
CA THR A 40 5.00 2.25 -9.19
C THR A 40 4.24 1.55 -8.06
N ASP A 41 4.78 1.56 -6.85
CA ASP A 41 4.10 0.95 -5.69
C ASP A 41 2.91 1.79 -5.26
N LYS A 42 3.04 3.12 -5.29
CA LYS A 42 1.93 4.04 -5.00
C LYS A 42 0.78 3.87 -5.99
N ILE A 43 1.08 3.72 -7.27
CA ILE A 43 0.11 3.40 -8.32
C ILE A 43 -0.63 2.09 -7.98
N LYS A 44 0.09 1.04 -7.57
CA LYS A 44 -0.55 -0.22 -7.14
C LYS A 44 -1.44 -0.01 -5.92
N LEU A 45 -1.00 0.73 -4.91
CA LEU A 45 -1.82 1.01 -3.72
C LEU A 45 -3.07 1.80 -4.07
N ALA A 46 -2.97 2.82 -4.91
CA ALA A 46 -4.11 3.61 -5.35
C ALA A 46 -5.15 2.75 -6.07
N ALA A 47 -4.70 1.86 -6.96
CA ALA A 47 -5.58 0.93 -7.67
C ALA A 47 -6.26 -0.08 -6.74
N LEU A 48 -5.58 -0.52 -5.68
CA LEU A 48 -6.16 -1.43 -4.68
C LEU A 48 -7.17 -0.72 -3.78
N LEU A 49 -6.79 0.45 -3.27
CA LEU A 49 -7.61 1.27 -2.39
C LEU A 49 -8.89 1.73 -3.11
N ASN A 50 -8.74 2.14 -4.38
CA ASN A 50 -9.83 2.56 -5.27
C ASN A 50 -10.77 3.57 -4.58
N THR A 51 -10.19 4.56 -3.91
CA THR A 51 -10.93 5.64 -3.25
C THR A 51 -11.60 6.55 -4.27
N SER A 52 -12.72 7.17 -3.90
CA SER A 52 -13.36 8.22 -4.70
C SER A 52 -12.76 9.61 -4.48
N LEU A 53 -11.88 9.76 -3.49
CA LEU A 53 -11.27 11.03 -3.06
C LEU A 53 -10.07 11.43 -3.93
N GLU A 54 -9.69 12.70 -3.86
CA GLU A 54 -8.60 13.32 -4.64
C GLU A 54 -7.22 13.11 -4.03
N SER A 55 -7.13 12.37 -2.92
CA SER A 55 -5.86 11.99 -2.32
C SER A 55 -5.99 10.63 -1.64
N MET A 56 -4.87 9.95 -1.48
CA MET A 56 -4.74 8.81 -0.57
C MET A 56 -3.70 9.08 0.51
N VAL A 57 -3.89 8.49 1.68
CA VAL A 57 -2.94 8.52 2.79
C VAL A 57 -2.38 7.12 3.01
N ILE A 58 -1.06 7.00 2.87
CA ILE A 58 -0.31 5.79 3.16
C ILE A 58 0.29 5.94 4.55
N GLU A 59 -0.25 5.19 5.49
CA GLU A 59 0.25 5.11 6.86
C GLU A 59 1.27 3.98 6.98
N TRP A 60 2.42 4.28 7.57
CA TRP A 60 3.45 3.32 7.95
C TRP A 60 3.44 3.23 9.47
N PRO A 61 2.79 2.22 10.06
CA PRO A 61 2.73 2.09 11.51
C PRO A 61 4.12 1.81 12.12
N SER A 62 4.28 2.16 13.40
CA SER A 62 5.47 1.76 14.17
C SER A 62 5.49 0.24 14.33
N LEU A 63 6.48 -0.42 13.73
CA LEU A 63 6.52 -1.88 13.61
C LEU A 63 7.92 -2.41 13.94
N GLN A 64 7.98 -3.67 14.38
CA GLN A 64 9.26 -4.37 14.51
C GLN A 64 10.02 -4.38 13.17
N ILE A 65 11.31 -4.04 13.25
CA ILE A 65 12.23 -4.13 12.12
C ILE A 65 12.89 -5.50 12.14
N GLN A 66 12.94 -6.14 10.98
CA GLN A 66 13.64 -7.41 10.84
C GLN A 66 15.16 -7.22 10.90
N GLU A 67 15.86 -8.24 11.34
CA GLU A 67 17.31 -8.35 11.21
C GLU A 67 17.66 -8.98 9.85
N GLY A 68 18.60 -8.40 9.11
CA GLY A 68 18.90 -8.81 7.73
C GLY A 68 17.78 -8.48 6.74
N ASP A 69 17.86 -9.00 5.51
CA ASP A 69 16.99 -8.63 4.39
C ASP A 69 16.07 -9.76 3.86
N SER A 70 16.18 -10.96 4.42
CA SER A 70 15.55 -12.17 3.85
C SER A 70 14.28 -12.67 4.58
N ASP A 71 13.90 -12.04 5.70
CA ASP A 71 12.75 -12.47 6.52
C ASP A 71 11.46 -11.68 6.29
N CYS A 72 11.45 -10.72 5.35
CA CYS A 72 10.28 -9.86 5.10
C CYS A 72 9.00 -10.66 4.78
N GLY A 73 9.14 -11.80 4.09
CA GLY A 73 8.04 -12.72 3.82
C GLY A 73 7.46 -13.36 5.10
N LEU A 74 8.30 -13.76 6.05
CA LEU A 74 7.86 -14.33 7.33
C LEU A 74 7.10 -13.29 8.16
N PHE A 75 7.63 -12.07 8.22
CA PHE A 75 6.96 -10.97 8.90
C PHE A 75 5.64 -10.63 8.23
N ALA A 76 5.60 -10.53 6.89
CA ALA A 76 4.35 -10.28 6.18
C ALA A 76 3.27 -11.33 6.50
N MET A 77 3.63 -12.62 6.54
CA MET A 77 2.71 -13.69 6.93
C MET A 77 2.24 -13.55 8.38
N ALA A 78 3.15 -13.29 9.30
CA ALA A 78 2.83 -13.14 10.72
C ALA A 78 1.91 -11.92 10.99
N ILE A 79 2.21 -10.79 10.35
CA ILE A 79 1.42 -9.55 10.42
C ILE A 79 0.03 -9.77 9.85
N ALA A 80 -0.07 -10.41 8.67
CA ALA A 80 -1.36 -10.70 8.08
C ALA A 80 -2.20 -11.62 8.96
N LEU A 81 -1.61 -12.66 9.55
CA LEU A 81 -2.31 -13.56 10.46
C LEU A 81 -2.79 -12.83 11.73
N ALA A 82 -1.96 -11.94 12.29
CA ALA A 82 -2.35 -11.10 13.42
C ALA A 82 -3.57 -10.23 13.07
N LEU A 83 -3.56 -9.58 11.89
CA LEU A 83 -4.71 -8.80 11.40
C LEU A 83 -5.96 -9.66 11.22
N CYS A 84 -5.84 -10.85 10.62
CA CYS A 84 -6.95 -11.80 10.46
C CYS A 84 -7.56 -12.24 11.80
N ASN A 85 -6.73 -12.32 12.84
CA ASN A 85 -7.16 -12.65 14.21
C ASN A 85 -7.64 -11.41 15.01
N GLY A 86 -7.78 -10.24 14.37
CA GLY A 86 -8.21 -9.00 15.02
C GLY A 86 -7.17 -8.43 16.00
N GLN A 87 -5.91 -8.82 15.88
CA GLN A 87 -4.82 -8.34 16.72
C GLN A 87 -4.07 -7.19 16.03
N ASP A 88 -3.58 -6.24 16.81
CA ASP A 88 -2.70 -5.18 16.31
C ASP A 88 -1.26 -5.71 16.15
N PRO A 89 -0.72 -5.81 14.91
CA PRO A 89 0.65 -6.26 14.68
C PRO A 89 1.69 -5.34 15.34
N CYS A 90 1.36 -4.07 15.55
CA CYS A 90 2.25 -3.10 16.19
C CYS A 90 2.44 -3.36 17.68
N GLN A 91 1.59 -4.18 18.33
CA GLN A 91 1.77 -4.63 19.71
C GLN A 91 2.50 -5.98 19.83
N GLN A 92 2.75 -6.67 18.70
CA GLN A 92 3.42 -7.96 18.69
C GLN A 92 4.94 -7.80 18.65
N ALA A 93 5.68 -8.66 19.33
CA ALA A 93 7.14 -8.76 19.20
C ALA A 93 7.47 -10.15 18.69
N TYR A 94 7.70 -10.31 17.39
CA TYR A 94 7.94 -11.61 16.76
C TYR A 94 9.34 -12.12 17.08
N ASP A 95 9.44 -13.40 17.44
CA ASP A 95 10.71 -14.10 17.58
C ASP A 95 11.23 -14.54 16.20
N GLN A 96 11.94 -13.63 15.53
CA GLN A 96 12.48 -13.84 14.18
C GLN A 96 13.31 -15.13 14.06
N SER A 97 14.07 -15.48 15.11
CA SER A 97 14.93 -16.66 15.10
C SER A 97 14.14 -17.98 14.99
N ALA A 98 12.91 -17.99 15.51
CA ALA A 98 12.03 -19.15 15.49
C ALA A 98 11.06 -19.16 14.28
N MET A 99 10.87 -18.04 13.57
CA MET A 99 9.84 -17.93 12.51
C MET A 99 10.05 -18.91 11.35
N ARG A 100 11.29 -19.17 10.94
CA ARG A 100 11.58 -20.08 9.81
C ARG A 100 11.21 -21.52 10.13
N VAL A 101 11.64 -22.00 11.30
CA VAL A 101 11.35 -23.35 11.78
C VAL A 101 9.85 -23.50 12.02
N HIS A 102 9.21 -22.48 12.61
CA HIS A 102 7.76 -22.43 12.79
C HIS A 102 7.00 -22.58 11.47
N LEU A 103 7.37 -21.81 10.45
CA LEU A 103 6.70 -21.88 9.16
C LEU A 103 6.89 -23.24 8.48
N ALA A 104 8.08 -23.84 8.57
CA ALA A 104 8.31 -25.19 8.08
C ALA A 104 7.40 -26.22 8.77
N THR A 105 7.21 -26.10 10.09
CA THR A 105 6.26 -26.92 10.84
C THR A 105 4.81 -26.68 10.38
N CYS A 106 4.40 -25.43 10.19
CA CYS A 106 3.06 -25.10 9.69
C CYS A 106 2.78 -25.76 8.33
N PHE A 107 3.75 -25.73 7.41
CA PHE A 107 3.61 -26.41 6.12
C PHE A 107 3.55 -27.92 6.24
N HIS A 108 4.33 -28.52 7.15
CA HIS A 108 4.28 -29.96 7.40
C HIS A 108 2.92 -30.40 8.00
N CYS A 109 2.33 -29.56 8.85
CA CYS A 109 1.04 -29.82 9.49
C CYS A 109 -0.17 -29.35 8.67
N GLU A 110 0.04 -28.71 7.51
CA GLU A 110 -0.99 -28.11 6.66
C GLU A 110 -1.91 -27.09 7.37
N GLU A 111 -1.41 -26.49 8.45
CA GLU A 111 -2.14 -25.54 9.29
C GLU A 111 -1.25 -24.36 9.65
N ILE A 112 -1.72 -23.13 9.42
CA ILE A 112 -0.97 -21.93 9.79
C ILE A 112 -1.31 -21.50 11.22
N ALA A 113 -0.36 -21.67 12.12
CA ALA A 113 -0.46 -21.25 13.51
C ALA A 113 0.14 -19.86 13.73
N VAL A 114 -0.29 -19.19 14.81
CA VAL A 114 0.25 -17.90 15.24
C VAL A 114 1.78 -17.97 15.37
N PHE A 115 2.46 -17.02 14.76
CA PHE A 115 3.92 -16.98 14.77
C PHE A 115 4.49 -16.72 16.18
N PRO A 116 5.68 -17.27 16.48
CA PRO A 116 6.27 -17.19 17.82
C PRO A 116 6.57 -15.74 18.20
N LEU A 117 6.36 -15.42 19.48
CA LEU A 117 6.60 -14.10 20.05
C LEU A 117 7.77 -14.14 21.03
N SER A 118 8.57 -13.08 21.04
CA SER A 118 9.68 -12.88 21.97
C SER A 118 9.27 -11.97 23.12
N LYS A 119 9.81 -12.24 24.32
CA LYS A 119 9.73 -11.34 25.47
C LYS A 119 10.81 -10.25 25.43
N VAL A 120 11.78 -10.36 24.52
CA VAL A 120 12.88 -9.43 24.38
C VAL A 120 12.41 -8.19 23.62
N LYS A 121 12.91 -7.00 24.03
CA LYS A 121 12.64 -5.77 23.30
C LYS A 121 13.22 -5.88 21.87
N CYS A 122 12.40 -5.61 20.88
CA CYS A 122 12.83 -5.51 19.48
C CYS A 122 12.99 -4.04 19.05
N LYS A 123 13.82 -3.81 18.03
CA LYS A 123 13.94 -2.51 17.37
C LYS A 123 12.66 -2.24 16.58
N ARG A 124 12.11 -1.03 16.71
CA ARG A 124 10.90 -0.60 16.00
C ARG A 124 11.13 0.62 15.13
N SER A 125 10.41 0.71 14.01
CA SER A 125 10.34 1.90 13.17
C SER A 125 9.51 2.98 13.85
N LYS A 126 9.67 4.22 13.40
CA LYS A 126 8.74 5.30 13.75
C LYS A 126 7.53 5.22 12.83
N SER A 127 6.39 5.67 13.34
CA SER A 127 5.22 5.86 12.49
C SER A 127 5.44 7.05 11.55
N VAL A 128 5.07 6.88 10.29
CA VAL A 128 5.18 7.89 9.22
C VAL A 128 3.90 7.87 8.40
N GLU A 129 3.41 9.03 8.00
CA GLU A 129 2.32 9.15 7.04
C GLU A 129 2.79 9.87 5.78
N VAL A 130 2.31 9.40 4.64
CA VAL A 130 2.58 10.00 3.32
C VAL A 130 1.25 10.22 2.63
N THR A 131 0.95 11.48 2.32
CA THR A 131 -0.21 11.84 1.49
C THR A 131 0.23 11.89 0.02
N GLU A 132 -0.54 11.24 -0.84
CA GLU A 132 -0.34 11.23 -2.29
C GLU A 132 -1.58 11.80 -2.97
N GLU A 133 -1.38 12.76 -3.88
CA GLU A 133 -2.44 13.35 -4.68
C GLU A 133 -2.88 12.39 -5.79
N LEU A 134 -4.19 12.35 -6.06
CA LEU A 134 -4.81 11.47 -7.05
C LEU A 134 -5.53 12.30 -8.10
N PHE A 135 -5.25 11.99 -9.36
CA PHE A 135 -5.78 12.73 -10.50
C PHE A 135 -6.75 11.89 -11.30
N CYS A 136 -7.49 12.59 -12.16
CA CYS A 136 -8.49 12.03 -13.06
C CYS A 136 -9.61 11.31 -12.30
N HIS A 137 -10.68 10.96 -13.01
CA HIS A 137 -11.75 10.12 -12.44
C HIS A 137 -11.29 8.68 -12.13
N CYS A 138 -10.13 8.26 -12.62
CA CYS A 138 -9.54 6.96 -12.27
C CYS A 138 -8.81 6.95 -10.93
N ARG A 139 -8.64 8.12 -10.28
CA ARG A 139 -8.06 8.28 -8.94
C ARG A 139 -6.68 7.63 -8.80
N MET A 140 -5.77 8.02 -9.71
CA MET A 140 -4.40 7.50 -9.76
C MET A 140 -3.38 8.63 -9.52
N PRO A 141 -2.24 8.34 -8.86
CA PRO A 141 -1.14 9.29 -8.76
C PRO A 141 -0.57 9.65 -10.12
N TYR A 142 0.12 10.79 -10.21
CA TYR A 142 0.82 11.17 -11.42
C TYR A 142 1.95 10.17 -11.74
N LYS A 143 2.06 9.81 -13.01
CA LYS A 143 3.12 8.96 -13.53
C LYS A 143 3.90 9.71 -14.59
N GLU A 144 5.22 9.75 -14.42
CA GLU A 144 6.12 10.39 -15.38
C GLU A 144 5.92 9.81 -16.79
N GLY A 145 5.72 10.70 -17.76
CA GLY A 145 5.47 10.36 -19.16
C GLY A 145 3.98 10.24 -19.54
N ASP A 146 3.06 10.27 -18.57
CA ASP A 146 1.63 10.28 -18.89
C ASP A 146 1.19 11.67 -19.37
N PHE A 147 0.49 11.72 -20.51
CA PHE A 147 -0.13 12.95 -20.97
C PHE A 147 -1.43 13.21 -20.18
N MET A 148 -1.47 14.34 -19.49
CA MET A 148 -2.64 14.84 -18.79
C MET A 148 -3.03 16.22 -19.30
N ILE A 149 -4.31 16.57 -19.17
CA ILE A 149 -4.84 17.87 -19.54
C ILE A 149 -5.80 18.37 -18.47
N GLU A 150 -5.74 19.67 -18.19
CA GLU A 150 -6.62 20.34 -17.24
C GLU A 150 -7.97 20.70 -17.88
N CYS A 151 -9.05 20.45 -17.18
CA CYS A 151 -10.39 20.88 -17.59
C CYS A 151 -10.57 22.38 -17.29
N SER A 152 -10.94 23.18 -18.29
CA SER A 152 -11.15 24.63 -18.15
C SER A 152 -12.31 25.03 -17.24
N ASN A 153 -13.16 24.08 -16.82
CA ASN A 153 -14.28 24.36 -15.92
C ASN A 153 -14.00 23.93 -14.47
N CYS A 154 -13.64 22.65 -14.24
CA CYS A 154 -13.41 22.14 -12.88
C CYS A 154 -11.95 22.19 -12.43
N LEU A 155 -11.02 22.58 -13.31
CA LEU A 155 -9.58 22.73 -13.03
C LEU A 155 -8.90 21.42 -12.58
N GLN A 156 -9.56 20.28 -12.80
CA GLN A 156 -9.01 18.95 -12.51
C GLN A 156 -8.23 18.41 -13.73
N TRP A 157 -7.23 17.56 -13.45
CA TRP A 157 -6.39 16.96 -14.48
C TRP A 157 -6.87 15.57 -14.87
N PHE A 158 -6.91 15.30 -16.18
CA PHE A 158 -7.43 14.05 -16.74
C PHE A 158 -6.42 13.40 -17.67
N HIS A 159 -6.29 12.08 -17.56
CA HIS A 159 -5.52 11.32 -18.55
C HIS A 159 -6.25 11.35 -19.90
N ARG A 160 -5.48 11.53 -20.98
CA ARG A 160 -6.02 11.50 -22.35
C ARG A 160 -6.85 10.24 -22.64
N SER A 161 -6.38 9.08 -22.18
CA SER A 161 -7.06 7.79 -22.35
C SER A 161 -8.38 7.71 -21.57
N CYS A 162 -8.41 8.28 -20.37
CA CYS A 162 -9.56 8.24 -19.48
C CYS A 162 -10.73 9.12 -19.96
N ASP A 163 -10.44 10.30 -20.52
CA ASP A 163 -11.47 11.25 -20.98
C ASP A 163 -11.62 11.31 -22.52
N LYS A 164 -10.99 10.36 -23.23
CA LYS A 164 -11.01 10.21 -24.69
C LYS A 164 -10.59 11.49 -25.43
N VAL A 165 -9.56 12.16 -24.92
CA VAL A 165 -9.05 13.42 -25.48
C VAL A 165 -8.39 13.15 -26.84
N PRO A 166 -8.81 13.82 -27.94
CA PRO A 166 -8.17 13.63 -29.24
C PRO A 166 -6.68 14.00 -29.21
N ARG A 167 -5.85 13.32 -30.02
CA ARG A 167 -4.40 13.61 -30.08
C ARG A 167 -4.06 15.01 -30.61
N THR A 168 -5.00 15.64 -31.31
CA THR A 168 -4.89 17.02 -31.80
C THR A 168 -4.99 18.07 -30.71
N VAL A 169 -5.50 17.69 -29.53
CA VAL A 169 -5.65 18.55 -28.36
C VAL A 169 -4.32 18.57 -27.59
N GLY A 170 -3.72 19.75 -27.51
CA GLY A 170 -2.49 20.02 -26.75
C GLY A 170 -2.78 20.63 -25.37
N GLU A 171 -1.74 21.01 -24.65
CA GLU A 171 -1.83 21.52 -23.26
C GLU A 171 -2.57 22.86 -23.13
N GLN A 172 -2.63 23.68 -24.19
CA GLN A 172 -3.19 25.04 -24.15
C GLN A 172 -4.61 25.18 -24.73
N THR A 173 -5.29 24.07 -25.00
CA THR A 173 -6.64 24.10 -25.57
C THR A 173 -7.70 24.21 -24.48
N ASN A 174 -8.79 24.94 -24.74
CA ASN A 174 -9.99 24.93 -23.89
C ASN A 174 -10.65 23.55 -23.91
N PHE A 175 -10.23 22.68 -23.00
CA PHE A 175 -10.72 21.32 -22.86
C PHE A 175 -11.76 21.26 -21.74
N HIS A 176 -12.89 20.58 -21.99
CA HIS A 176 -13.88 20.25 -20.97
C HIS A 176 -13.91 18.74 -20.79
N CYS A 177 -13.78 18.26 -19.54
CA CYS A 177 -13.87 16.83 -19.23
C CYS A 177 -15.30 16.30 -19.41
N MET A 178 -15.47 14.97 -19.43
CA MET A 178 -16.77 14.33 -19.63
C MET A 178 -17.87 14.78 -18.65
N ASN A 179 -17.50 15.19 -17.43
CA ASN A 179 -18.45 15.66 -16.42
C ASN A 179 -18.77 17.17 -16.52
N CYS A 180 -18.06 17.92 -17.37
CA CYS A 180 -18.25 19.35 -17.57
C CYS A 180 -18.67 19.70 -19.02
N LYS A 181 -18.94 18.69 -19.84
CA LYS A 181 -19.52 18.84 -21.18
C LYS A 181 -21.03 19.00 -21.11
#